data_AF-A0AAJ5C8Q3-F1
#
_entry.id   AF-A0AAJ5C8Q3-F1
#
_cell.length_a   1.000
_cell.length_b   1.000
_cell.length_c   1.000
_cell.angle_alpha   90.00
_cell.angle_beta   90.00
_cell.angle_gamma   90.00
#
_symmetry.space_group_name_H-M   'P 1'
#
loop_
_entity.id
_entity.type
_entity.pdbx_description
1 polymer ?
#
loop_
_entity_poly.entity_id
_entity_poly.type
_entity_poly.pdbx_seq_one_letter_code
_entity_poly.pdbx_strand_id
1 'polypeptide(L)'
;MAAVPNDAKAKGDRIIVDNSNLSELKATCDEAVERILSRQPEFGSAAQSQGFAPFKVSHFHTDLRLVIGFTASAIMIGTSIWAYFVEKEWNRNKHACAVAVVAYIILSSIQMTDSYLQGNNIFTGTRKMLSNRIETEHLIIASPPLPKATKKGAKASNSKPVLTPPAYTLHIKYTRKTNKGKSLLSKKDDSLPLGHLGEWFTEEGEFVQGIFEQRLLAGLQKAFGQ
;
A
#
# COMPACT_ATOMS: atom_id res chain seq x y z
N MET A 1 -17.56 42.72 21.90
CA MET A 1 -16.62 41.58 21.95
C MET A 1 -16.99 40.67 20.80
N ALA A 2 -16.24 40.78 19.69
CA ALA A 2 -16.60 40.20 18.40
C ALA A 2 -16.50 38.66 18.44
N ALA A 3 -17.53 37.98 17.95
CA ALA A 3 -17.52 36.54 17.75
C ALA A 3 -16.58 36.21 16.59
N VAL A 4 -15.54 35.44 16.86
CA VAL A 4 -14.66 34.86 15.84
C VAL A 4 -15.41 33.69 15.20
N PRO A 5 -15.63 33.70 13.87
CA PRO A 5 -16.38 32.64 13.21
C PRO A 5 -15.60 31.32 13.18
N ASN A 6 -16.34 30.25 13.40
CA ASN A 6 -15.88 28.89 13.65
C ASN A 6 -15.67 28.11 12.33
N ASP A 7 -15.00 28.71 11.34
CA ASP A 7 -14.82 28.15 9.98
C ASP A 7 -13.65 27.16 9.85
N ALA A 8 -13.02 26.76 10.96
CA ALA A 8 -11.81 25.94 10.94
C ALA A 8 -12.08 24.42 10.97
N LYS A 9 -13.34 23.96 11.04
CA LYS A 9 -13.66 22.56 11.39
C LYS A 9 -14.12 21.66 10.23
N ALA A 10 -14.03 22.10 8.97
CA ALA A 10 -14.54 21.33 7.82
C ALA A 10 -13.62 21.28 6.59
N LYS A 11 -12.33 21.59 6.70
CA LYS A 11 -11.34 21.17 5.69
C LYS A 11 -10.76 19.84 6.14
N GLY A 12 -11.26 18.76 5.55
CA GLY A 12 -10.51 17.51 5.53
C GLY A 12 -9.08 17.79 5.08
N ASP A 13 -8.13 17.10 5.70
CA ASP A 13 -6.69 17.25 5.53
C ASP A 13 -6.31 17.47 4.07
N ARG A 14 -5.92 18.70 3.71
CA ARG A 14 -5.58 19.04 2.33
C ARG A 14 -4.19 18.51 2.05
N ILE A 15 -4.11 17.51 1.18
CA ILE A 15 -2.84 16.91 0.77
C ILE A 15 -2.32 17.71 -0.43
N ILE A 16 -1.24 18.46 -0.21
CA ILE A 16 -0.53 19.24 -1.23
C ILE A 16 0.79 18.53 -1.53
N VAL A 17 1.07 18.30 -2.80
CA VAL A 17 2.17 17.47 -3.29
C VAL A 17 2.94 18.22 -4.37
N ASP A 18 4.25 17.97 -4.49
CA ASP A 18 5.02 18.51 -5.61
C ASP A 18 4.63 17.84 -6.95
N ASN A 19 3.94 18.60 -7.80
CA ASN A 19 3.53 18.17 -9.14
C ASN A 19 4.67 17.80 -10.08
N SER A 20 5.90 18.26 -9.80
CA SER A 20 7.07 17.90 -10.59
C SER A 20 7.66 16.54 -10.19
N ASN A 21 7.30 16.03 -9.01
CA ASN A 21 7.83 14.80 -8.46
C ASN A 21 6.86 13.62 -8.68
N LEU A 22 7.06 12.88 -9.77
CA LEU A 22 6.25 11.70 -10.10
C LEU A 22 6.23 10.62 -9.01
N SER A 23 7.30 10.51 -8.20
CA SER A 23 7.35 9.53 -7.12
C SER A 23 6.43 9.90 -5.97
N GLU A 24 6.32 11.20 -5.67
CA GLU A 24 5.46 11.74 -4.62
C GLU A 24 3.99 11.62 -5.03
N LEU A 25 3.66 12.01 -6.27
CA LEU A 25 2.31 11.86 -6.82
C LEU A 25 1.84 10.40 -6.78
N LYS A 26 2.72 9.47 -7.15
CA LYS A 26 2.42 8.03 -7.06
C LYS A 26 2.24 7.59 -5.61
N ALA A 27 3.14 7.98 -4.72
CA ALA A 27 3.07 7.62 -3.31
C ALA A 27 1.75 8.12 -2.68
N THR A 28 1.34 9.35 -2.98
CA THR A 28 0.05 9.90 -2.53
C THR A 28 -1.13 9.12 -3.08
N CYS A 29 -1.11 8.70 -4.35
CA CYS A 29 -2.15 7.83 -4.90
C CYS A 29 -2.16 6.44 -4.22
N ASP A 30 -0.99 5.84 -3.98
CA ASP A 30 -0.85 4.53 -3.33
C ASP A 30 -1.40 4.59 -1.88
N GLU A 31 -1.03 5.64 -1.11
CA GLU A 31 -1.54 5.90 0.24
C GLU A 31 -3.04 6.20 0.26
N ALA A 32 -3.55 6.96 -0.73
CA ALA A 32 -4.97 7.24 -0.86
C ALA A 32 -5.78 5.94 -1.08
N VAL A 33 -5.27 5.01 -1.91
CA VAL A 33 -5.89 3.69 -2.11
C VAL A 33 -5.96 2.92 -0.79
N GLU A 34 -4.84 2.82 -0.07
CA GLU A 34 -4.82 2.12 1.23
C GLU A 34 -5.79 2.78 2.22
N ARG A 35 -5.79 4.11 2.32
CA ARG A 35 -6.67 4.87 3.22
C ARG A 35 -8.14 4.66 2.88
N ILE A 36 -8.53 4.76 1.61
CA ILE A 36 -9.93 4.59 1.19
C ILE A 36 -10.43 3.17 1.48
N LEU A 37 -9.58 2.16 1.31
CA LEU A 37 -9.97 0.75 1.49
C LEU A 37 -9.96 0.29 2.95
N SER A 38 -9.13 0.91 3.79
CA SER A 38 -8.97 0.55 5.20
C SER A 38 -9.86 1.37 6.14
N ARG A 39 -10.12 2.63 5.80
CA ARG A 39 -10.86 3.56 6.68
C ARG A 39 -12.33 3.23 6.66
N GLN A 40 -12.97 3.32 7.83
CA GLN A 40 -14.42 3.29 7.90
C GLN A 40 -14.97 4.48 7.09
N PRO A 41 -16.06 4.27 6.33
CA PRO A 41 -16.63 5.34 5.53
C PRO A 41 -17.05 6.49 6.45
N GLU A 42 -16.44 7.65 6.24
CA GLU A 42 -16.82 8.91 6.90
C GLU A 42 -18.26 9.24 6.49
N PHE A 43 -19.03 9.86 7.38
CA PHE A 43 -20.43 10.26 7.09
C PHE A 43 -20.48 11.17 5.86
N GLY A 44 -21.09 10.71 4.76
CA GLY A 44 -21.20 11.42 3.48
C GLY A 44 -20.13 11.08 2.42
N SER A 45 -19.24 10.12 2.67
CA SER A 45 -18.24 9.64 1.70
C SER A 45 -18.86 8.78 0.57
N ALA A 46 -18.18 8.71 -0.58
CA ALA A 46 -18.62 7.87 -1.70
C ALA A 46 -18.69 6.38 -1.28
N ALA A 47 -17.76 5.93 -0.45
CA ALA A 47 -17.77 4.59 0.15
C ALA A 47 -19.05 4.29 0.95
N GLN A 48 -19.60 5.26 1.69
CA GLN A 48 -20.88 5.09 2.40
C GLN A 48 -22.03 4.97 1.41
N SER A 49 -22.09 5.85 0.42
CA SER A 49 -23.16 5.88 -0.58
C SER A 49 -23.24 4.61 -1.42
N GLN A 50 -22.10 3.94 -1.61
CA GLN A 50 -21.97 2.69 -2.36
C GLN A 50 -22.01 1.44 -1.47
N GLY A 51 -22.27 1.58 -0.17
CA GLY A 51 -22.37 0.45 0.77
C GLY A 51 -21.09 -0.37 0.92
N PHE A 52 -19.93 0.24 0.68
CA PHE A 52 -18.65 -0.45 0.70
C PHE A 52 -18.19 -0.70 2.13
N ALA A 53 -18.12 -1.98 2.54
CA ALA A 53 -17.56 -2.32 3.84
C ALA A 53 -16.02 -2.33 3.79
N PRO A 54 -15.35 -1.70 4.77
CA PRO A 54 -13.89 -1.57 4.78
C PRO A 54 -13.19 -2.92 4.92
N PHE A 55 -11.99 -3.01 4.36
CA PHE A 55 -11.12 -4.17 4.50
C PHE A 55 -10.19 -4.01 5.70
N LYS A 56 -10.00 -5.09 6.47
CA LYS A 56 -8.97 -5.12 7.51
C LYS A 56 -7.61 -5.32 6.84
N VAL A 57 -6.74 -4.32 6.96
CA VAL A 57 -5.36 -4.36 6.43
C VAL A 57 -4.56 -5.46 7.13
N SER A 58 -3.78 -6.19 6.35
CA SER A 58 -2.80 -7.15 6.83
C SER A 58 -1.40 -6.54 6.75
N HIS A 59 -0.81 -6.25 7.90
CA HIS A 59 0.57 -5.76 8.02
C HIS A 59 1.57 -6.89 8.30
N PHE A 60 1.25 -8.13 7.88
CA PHE A 60 2.04 -9.31 8.22
C PHE A 60 3.52 -9.18 7.85
N HIS A 61 3.83 -8.67 6.65
CA HIS A 61 5.23 -8.48 6.21
C HIS A 61 5.96 -7.43 7.06
N THR A 62 5.27 -6.35 7.42
CA THR A 62 5.81 -5.30 8.31
C THR A 62 6.10 -5.87 9.69
N ASP A 63 5.14 -6.60 10.27
CA ASP A 63 5.29 -7.25 11.58
C ASP A 63 6.39 -8.31 11.57
N LEU A 64 6.46 -9.11 10.50
CA LEU A 64 7.51 -10.12 10.32
C LEU A 64 8.90 -9.46 10.28
N ARG A 65 9.06 -8.40 9.48
CA ARG A 65 10.33 -7.66 9.39
C ARG A 65 10.71 -7.05 10.73
N LEU A 66 9.73 -6.50 11.45
CA LEU A 66 9.94 -5.95 12.78
C LEU A 66 10.45 -7.03 13.75
N VAL A 67 9.79 -8.19 13.80
CA VAL A 67 10.18 -9.30 14.68
C VAL A 67 11.57 -9.80 14.32
N ILE A 68 11.85 -10.05 13.03
CA ILE A 68 13.16 -10.55 12.60
C ILE A 68 14.27 -9.54 12.92
N GLY A 69 14.05 -8.26 12.62
CA GLY A 69 15.01 -7.20 12.92
C GLY A 69 15.25 -7.01 14.42
N PHE A 70 14.18 -7.08 15.22
CA PHE A 70 14.27 -7.01 16.68
C PHE A 70 15.03 -8.21 17.26
N THR A 71 14.74 -9.43 16.81
CA THR A 71 15.46 -10.64 17.23
C THR A 71 16.93 -10.58 16.85
N ALA A 72 17.25 -10.15 15.62
CA ALA A 72 18.63 -9.95 15.17
C ALA A 72 19.37 -8.94 16.06
N SER A 73 18.73 -7.82 16.40
CA SER A 73 19.28 -6.80 17.31
C SER A 73 19.50 -7.35 18.72
N ALA A 74 18.54 -8.11 19.26
CA ALA A 74 18.64 -8.73 20.58
C ALA A 74 19.80 -9.73 20.67
N ILE A 75 20.04 -10.53 19.61
CA ILE A 75 21.19 -11.44 19.53
C ILE A 75 22.50 -10.63 19.59
N MET A 76 22.62 -9.58 18.78
CA MET A 76 23.84 -8.76 18.74
C MET A 76 24.11 -8.06 20.08
N ILE A 77 23.08 -7.52 20.73
CA ILE A 77 23.20 -6.93 22.07
C ILE A 77 23.62 -8.00 23.08
N GLY A 78 22.97 -9.17 23.07
CA GLY A 78 23.30 -10.28 23.98
C GLY A 78 24.73 -10.77 23.83
N THR A 79 25.21 -10.97 22.60
CA THR A 79 26.60 -11.36 22.34
C THR A 79 27.58 -10.27 22.75
N SER A 80 27.23 -9.00 22.57
CA SER A 80 28.09 -7.87 23.00
C SER A 80 28.20 -7.80 24.52
N ILE A 81 27.10 -8.00 25.25
CA ILE A 81 27.08 -8.04 26.72
C ILE A 81 27.89 -9.25 27.21
N TRP A 82 27.72 -10.43 26.58
CA TRP A 82 28.49 -11.64 26.91
C TRP A 82 29.99 -11.41 26.76
N ALA A 83 30.40 -10.84 25.62
CA ALA A 83 31.79 -10.50 25.32
C ALA A 83 32.39 -9.53 26.35
N TYR A 84 31.60 -8.58 26.83
CA TYR A 84 32.07 -7.55 27.76
C TYR A 84 32.15 -8.04 29.21
N PHE A 85 31.14 -8.78 29.68
CA PHE A 85 31.02 -9.15 31.09
C PHE A 85 31.50 -10.56 31.43
N VAL A 86 31.26 -11.54 30.56
CA VAL A 86 31.52 -12.96 30.89
C VAL A 86 32.86 -13.40 30.34
N GLU A 87 33.11 -13.14 29.06
CA GLU A 87 34.21 -13.77 28.34
C GLU A 87 35.05 -12.74 27.58
N LYS A 88 35.80 -11.95 28.36
CA LYS A 88 36.62 -10.83 27.88
C LYS A 88 37.76 -11.26 26.95
N GLU A 89 38.15 -12.53 27.02
CA GLU A 89 39.27 -13.06 26.26
C GLU A 89 38.85 -13.43 24.83
N TRP A 90 39.37 -12.68 23.86
CA TRP A 90 39.01 -12.79 22.45
C TRP A 90 39.19 -14.19 21.86
N ASN A 91 40.23 -14.93 22.26
CA ASN A 91 40.51 -16.25 21.71
C ASN A 91 39.38 -17.26 21.94
N ARG A 92 38.64 -17.13 23.05
CA ARG A 92 37.49 -17.99 23.37
C ARG A 92 36.18 -17.39 22.84
N ASN A 93 36.03 -16.08 22.90
CA ASN A 93 34.81 -15.38 22.49
C ASN A 93 34.61 -15.27 20.96
N LYS A 94 35.67 -15.34 20.15
CA LYS A 94 35.59 -15.22 18.68
C LYS A 94 34.58 -16.16 18.02
N HIS A 95 34.40 -17.37 18.56
CA HIS A 95 33.47 -18.35 18.02
C HIS A 95 32.00 -17.96 18.28
N ALA A 96 31.69 -17.47 19.49
CA ALA A 96 30.35 -16.98 19.82
C ALA A 96 29.98 -15.75 18.97
N CYS A 97 30.92 -14.80 18.80
CA CYS A 97 30.74 -13.67 17.90
C CYS A 97 30.53 -14.11 16.44
N ALA A 98 31.30 -15.08 15.95
CA ALA A 98 31.13 -15.58 14.58
C ALA A 98 29.75 -16.21 14.36
N VAL A 99 29.25 -17.00 15.32
CA VAL A 99 27.89 -17.58 15.26
C VAL A 99 26.83 -16.48 15.22
N ALA A 100 26.97 -15.44 16.04
CA ALA A 100 26.04 -14.31 16.05
C ALA A 100 26.01 -13.56 14.70
N VAL A 101 27.17 -13.33 14.09
CA VAL A 101 27.27 -12.70 12.77
C VAL A 101 26.63 -13.59 11.69
N VAL A 102 26.87 -14.90 11.71
CA VAL A 102 26.25 -15.82 10.75
C VAL A 102 24.73 -15.83 10.91
N ALA A 103 24.22 -15.88 12.15
CA ALA A 103 22.79 -15.78 12.42
C ALA A 103 22.20 -14.45 11.90
N TYR A 104 22.89 -13.33 12.12
CA TYR A 104 22.49 -12.01 11.61
C TYR A 104 22.42 -11.98 10.07
N ILE A 105 23.40 -12.57 9.38
CA ILE A 105 23.41 -12.64 7.91
C ILE A 105 22.21 -13.43 7.40
N ILE A 106 21.86 -14.55 8.04
CA ILE A 106 20.71 -15.37 7.68
C ILE A 106 19.40 -14.61 7.93
N LEU A 107 19.25 -13.98 9.10
CA LEU A 107 18.05 -13.18 9.43
C LEU A 107 17.88 -12.00 8.46
N SER A 108 18.98 -11.36 8.07
CA SER A 108 19.00 -10.26 7.11
C SER A 108 18.64 -10.72 5.69
N SER A 109 19.12 -11.90 5.26
CA SER A 109 18.81 -12.43 3.92
C SER A 109 17.34 -12.85 3.79
N ILE A 110 16.74 -13.39 4.86
CA ILE A 110 15.30 -13.68 4.92
C ILE A 110 14.49 -12.39 4.78
N GLN A 111 14.84 -11.32 5.51
CA GLN A 111 14.16 -10.02 5.38
C GLN A 111 14.27 -9.44 3.96
N MET A 112 15.44 -9.55 3.34
CA MET A 112 15.64 -9.09 1.97
C MET A 112 14.79 -9.88 0.97
N THR A 113 14.70 -11.20 1.16
CA THR A 113 13.89 -12.09 0.29
C THR A 113 12.40 -11.79 0.44
N ASP A 114 11.91 -11.61 1.66
CA ASP A 114 10.50 -11.25 1.92
C ASP A 114 10.14 -9.90 1.28
N SER A 115 11.03 -8.91 1.40
CA SER A 115 10.86 -7.59 0.77
C SER A 115 10.79 -7.69 -0.76
N TYR A 116 11.62 -8.55 -1.35
CA TYR A 116 11.63 -8.78 -2.79
C TYR A 116 10.35 -9.47 -3.28
N LEU A 117 9.82 -10.42 -2.50
CA LEU A 117 8.55 -11.11 -2.81
C LEU A 117 7.33 -10.20 -2.65
N GLN A 118 7.35 -9.30 -1.67
CA GLN A 118 6.29 -8.32 -1.48
C GLN A 118 6.18 -7.37 -2.66
N GLY A 119 7.31 -6.99 -3.27
CA GLY A 119 7.39 -6.23 -4.51
C GLY A 119 6.52 -4.96 -4.49
N ASN A 120 5.59 -4.86 -5.45
CA ASN A 120 4.74 -3.69 -5.65
C ASN A 120 3.36 -3.79 -4.98
N ASN A 121 3.17 -4.70 -4.02
CA ASN A 121 1.90 -4.84 -3.32
C ASN A 121 1.68 -3.65 -2.37
N ILE A 122 0.72 -2.80 -2.70
CA ILE A 122 0.37 -1.59 -1.93
C ILE A 122 -0.70 -1.87 -0.88
N PHE A 123 -1.55 -2.88 -1.10
CA PHE A 123 -2.64 -3.18 -0.18
C PHE A 123 -2.88 -4.68 -0.10
N THR A 124 -2.99 -5.20 1.11
CA THR A 124 -3.50 -6.55 1.37
C THR A 124 -4.56 -6.46 2.45
N GLY A 125 -5.79 -6.81 2.10
CA GLY A 125 -6.94 -6.67 2.98
C GLY A 125 -7.76 -7.94 3.05
N THR A 126 -8.32 -8.21 4.22
CA THR A 126 -9.32 -9.27 4.41
C THR A 126 -10.60 -8.71 5.01
N ARG A 127 -11.75 -9.19 4.55
CA ARG A 127 -13.03 -8.90 5.20
C ARG A 127 -13.92 -10.13 5.25
N LYS A 128 -14.80 -10.18 6.25
CA LYS A 128 -15.79 -11.23 6.43
C LYS A 128 -17.17 -10.65 6.12
N MET A 129 -17.87 -11.25 5.17
CA MET A 129 -19.22 -10.87 4.80
C MET A 129 -20.19 -11.96 5.21
N LEU A 130 -21.37 -11.55 5.67
CA LEU A 130 -22.47 -12.44 6.01
C LEU A 130 -23.61 -12.19 5.03
N SER A 131 -23.65 -12.95 3.93
CA SER A 131 -24.75 -12.87 2.97
C SER A 131 -25.77 -14.01 3.19
N ASN A 132 -25.29 -15.25 3.28
CA ASN A 132 -26.08 -16.44 3.65
C ASN A 132 -25.22 -17.45 4.44
N ARG A 133 -23.91 -17.46 4.16
CA ARG A 133 -22.86 -18.12 4.96
C ARG A 133 -21.75 -17.11 5.25
N ILE A 134 -20.91 -17.39 6.24
CA ILE A 134 -19.71 -16.58 6.52
C ILE A 134 -18.73 -16.77 5.36
N GLU A 135 -18.56 -15.72 4.57
CA GLU A 135 -17.64 -15.66 3.45
C GLU A 135 -16.46 -14.77 3.80
N THR A 136 -15.28 -15.17 3.36
CA THR A 136 -14.03 -14.43 3.58
C THR A 136 -13.53 -13.96 2.23
N GLU A 137 -13.41 -12.65 2.10
CA GLU A 137 -12.86 -11.99 0.93
C GLU A 137 -11.44 -11.54 1.22
N HIS A 138 -10.55 -11.78 0.26
CA HIS A 138 -9.15 -11.43 0.30
C HIS A 138 -8.84 -10.58 -0.93
N LEU A 139 -8.32 -9.38 -0.71
CA LEU A 139 -8.00 -8.40 -1.73
C LEU A 139 -6.52 -8.08 -1.65
N ILE A 140 -5.80 -8.25 -2.76
CA ILE A 140 -4.42 -7.78 -2.92
C ILE A 140 -4.44 -6.77 -4.06
N ILE A 141 -3.90 -5.58 -3.82
CA ILE A 141 -3.70 -4.55 -4.83
C ILE A 141 -2.22 -4.30 -4.96
N ALA A 142 -1.73 -4.39 -6.20
CA ALA A 142 -0.36 -4.03 -6.55
C ALA A 142 -0.35 -2.84 -7.49
N SER A 143 0.57 -1.91 -7.24
CA SER A 143 0.73 -0.69 -8.01
C SER A 143 2.07 -0.73 -8.74
N PRO A 144 2.10 -1.16 -10.02
CA PRO A 144 3.32 -1.28 -10.80
C PRO A 144 3.99 0.09 -10.98
N PRO A 145 5.29 0.12 -11.34
CA PRO A 145 5.98 1.36 -11.66
C PRO A 145 5.27 2.05 -12.83
N LEU A 146 5.20 3.38 -12.76
CA LEU A 146 4.57 4.18 -13.81
C LEU A 146 5.24 3.90 -15.17
N PRO A 147 4.46 3.65 -16.23
CA PRO A 147 5.02 3.46 -17.56
C PRO A 147 5.71 4.76 -18.03
N LYS A 148 6.77 4.65 -18.82
CA LYS A 148 7.42 5.84 -19.40
C LYS A 148 6.44 6.54 -20.34
N ALA A 149 6.39 7.88 -20.27
CA ALA A 149 5.56 8.68 -21.15
C ALA A 149 5.88 8.35 -22.61
N THR A 150 4.87 7.88 -23.35
CA THR A 150 5.05 7.43 -24.73
C THR A 150 4.60 8.54 -25.67
N LYS A 151 5.44 8.84 -26.67
CA LYS A 151 5.10 9.79 -27.75
C LYS A 151 4.14 9.08 -28.70
N LYS A 152 2.85 9.40 -28.67
CA LYS A 152 1.93 8.94 -29.72
C LYS A 152 2.20 9.77 -30.98
N GLY A 153 2.21 9.14 -32.14
CA GLY A 153 2.43 9.80 -33.44
C GLY A 153 1.33 10.79 -33.87
N ALA A 154 0.39 11.10 -32.98
CA ALA A 154 -0.62 12.13 -33.20
C ALA A 154 0.05 13.51 -33.08
N LYS A 155 0.07 14.25 -34.19
CA LYS A 155 0.53 15.64 -34.22
C LYS A 155 -0.60 16.52 -33.69
N ALA A 156 -0.31 17.34 -32.67
CA ALA A 156 -1.22 18.42 -32.30
C ALA A 156 -1.29 19.44 -33.45
N SER A 157 -2.36 20.25 -33.49
CA SER A 157 -2.57 21.36 -34.44
C SER A 157 -1.35 22.28 -34.61
N ASN A 158 -0.43 22.29 -33.65
CA ASN A 158 0.76 23.13 -33.60
C ASN A 158 2.08 22.35 -33.82
N SER A 159 2.07 21.27 -34.63
CA SER A 159 3.25 20.48 -35.05
C SER A 159 4.13 19.85 -33.94
N LYS A 160 3.74 19.99 -32.67
CA LYS A 160 4.39 19.32 -31.51
C LYS A 160 3.83 17.90 -31.33
N PRO A 161 4.67 16.91 -30.95
CA PRO A 161 4.23 15.55 -30.67
C PRO A 161 3.35 15.52 -29.42
N VAL A 162 2.17 14.89 -29.50
CA VAL A 162 1.29 14.71 -28.34
C VAL A 162 1.88 13.63 -27.45
N LEU A 163 2.39 14.04 -26.28
CA LEU A 163 2.81 13.12 -25.22
C LEU A 163 1.56 12.60 -24.52
N THR A 164 1.39 11.28 -24.48
CA THR A 164 0.36 10.67 -23.63
C THR A 164 0.95 10.52 -22.22
N PRO A 165 0.34 11.13 -21.19
CA PRO A 165 0.85 11.03 -19.83
C PRO A 165 0.77 9.58 -19.32
N PRO A 166 1.59 9.21 -18.32
CA PRO A 166 1.53 7.89 -17.72
C PRO A 166 0.18 7.70 -17.00
N ALA A 167 -0.47 6.57 -17.28
CA ALA A 167 -1.69 6.18 -16.58
C ALA A 167 -1.35 5.43 -15.29
N TYR A 168 -2.08 5.74 -14.22
CA TYR A 168 -2.02 5.02 -12.96
C TYR A 168 -2.89 3.76 -13.08
N THR A 169 -2.24 2.60 -13.04
CA THR A 169 -2.87 1.29 -13.21
C THR A 169 -2.73 0.49 -11.93
N LEU A 170 -3.79 -0.18 -11.49
CA LEU A 170 -3.77 -1.08 -10.34
C LEU A 170 -3.98 -2.52 -10.78
N HIS A 171 -3.16 -3.45 -10.30
CA HIS A 171 -3.42 -4.88 -10.43
C HIS A 171 -4.19 -5.36 -9.21
N ILE A 172 -5.37 -5.93 -9.45
CA ILE A 172 -6.30 -6.35 -8.41
C ILE A 172 -6.40 -7.87 -8.44
N LYS A 173 -5.98 -8.52 -7.35
CA LYS A 173 -6.21 -9.94 -7.11
C LYS A 173 -7.24 -10.09 -6.01
N TYR A 174 -8.42 -10.53 -6.40
CA TYR A 174 -9.55 -10.74 -5.49
C TYR A 174 -9.86 -12.23 -5.37
N THR A 175 -10.04 -12.69 -4.15
CA THR A 175 -10.42 -14.08 -3.85
C THR A 175 -11.51 -14.12 -2.79
N ARG A 176 -12.64 -14.75 -3.10
CA ARG A 176 -13.75 -15.00 -2.18
C ARG A 176 -13.79 -16.48 -1.85
N LYS A 177 -13.77 -16.80 -0.56
CA LYS A 177 -13.82 -18.17 -0.04
C LYS A 177 -15.00 -18.33 0.93
N THR A 178 -15.56 -19.53 0.99
CA THR A 178 -16.63 -19.91 1.93
C THR A 178 -16.19 -21.08 2.82
N ASN A 179 -17.01 -21.41 3.83
CA ASN A 179 -16.80 -22.51 4.77
C ASN A 179 -15.43 -22.45 5.48
N LYS A 180 -15.17 -21.35 6.20
CA LYS A 180 -13.89 -21.09 6.91
C LYS A 180 -12.66 -21.21 6.00
N GLY A 181 -12.78 -20.82 4.73
CA GLY A 181 -11.67 -20.81 3.78
C GLY A 181 -11.45 -22.12 3.02
N LYS A 182 -12.30 -23.14 3.23
CA LYS A 182 -12.14 -24.47 2.61
C LYS A 182 -12.64 -24.55 1.16
N SER A 183 -13.55 -23.67 0.74
CA SER A 183 -14.09 -23.69 -0.62
C SER A 183 -13.90 -22.32 -1.29
N LEU A 184 -13.37 -22.33 -2.52
CA LEU A 184 -13.17 -21.14 -3.34
C LEU A 184 -14.50 -20.81 -4.05
N LEU A 185 -15.06 -19.63 -3.79
CA LEU A 185 -16.30 -19.19 -4.42
C LEU A 185 -16.03 -18.36 -5.67
N SER A 186 -15.02 -17.48 -5.63
CA SER A 186 -14.62 -16.69 -6.78
C SER A 186 -13.15 -16.31 -6.68
N LYS A 187 -12.47 -16.23 -7.81
CA LYS A 187 -11.11 -15.71 -7.94
C LYS A 187 -11.07 -14.83 -9.18
N LYS A 188 -10.58 -13.62 -9.04
CA LYS A 188 -10.43 -12.64 -10.13
C LYS A 188 -9.05 -12.00 -10.06
N ASP A 189 -8.47 -11.81 -11.23
CA ASP A 189 -7.20 -11.13 -11.44
C ASP A 189 -7.46 -10.16 -12.59
N ASP A 190 -7.42 -8.86 -12.30
CA ASP A 190 -7.75 -7.82 -13.28
C ASP A 190 -6.77 -6.64 -13.15
N SER A 191 -6.60 -5.91 -14.24
CA SER A 191 -5.79 -4.68 -14.28
C SER A 191 -6.72 -3.50 -14.53
N LEU A 192 -6.81 -2.62 -13.54
CA LEU A 192 -7.68 -1.45 -13.57
C LEU A 192 -6.84 -0.19 -13.87
N PRO A 193 -6.90 0.35 -15.10
CA PRO A 193 -6.41 1.69 -15.37
C PRO A 193 -7.39 2.70 -14.75
N LEU A 194 -6.96 3.41 -13.70
CA LEU A 194 -7.81 4.41 -13.05
C LEU A 194 -7.90 5.70 -13.86
N GLY A 195 -6.79 6.11 -14.48
CA GLY A 195 -6.69 7.34 -15.28
C GLY A 195 -5.30 7.93 -15.24
N HIS A 196 -5.16 9.16 -15.74
CA HIS A 196 -3.88 9.88 -15.70
C HIS A 196 -3.70 10.60 -14.37
N LEU A 197 -2.45 10.80 -13.94
CA LEU A 197 -2.17 11.53 -12.71
C LEU A 197 -2.74 12.96 -12.73
N GLY A 198 -2.73 13.63 -13.89
CA GLY A 198 -3.29 14.99 -14.02
C GLY A 198 -4.81 15.10 -13.82
N GLU A 199 -5.55 14.00 -13.69
CA GLU A 199 -6.97 14.02 -13.34
C GLU A 199 -7.20 14.10 -11.83
N TRP A 200 -6.19 13.76 -11.03
CA TRP A 200 -6.29 13.65 -9.57
C TRP A 200 -5.60 14.79 -8.82
N PHE A 201 -4.73 15.54 -9.50
CA PHE A 201 -3.98 16.64 -8.93
C PHE A 201 -4.34 17.94 -9.63
N THR A 202 -4.58 18.99 -8.85
CA THR A 202 -4.75 20.35 -9.38
C THR A 202 -3.41 20.94 -9.82
N GLU A 203 -3.42 22.05 -10.56
CA GLU A 203 -2.19 22.76 -10.95
C GLU A 203 -1.35 23.20 -9.73
N GLU A 204 -2.02 23.43 -8.60
CA GLU A 204 -1.41 23.81 -7.31
C GLU A 204 -0.86 22.61 -6.52
N GLY A 205 -1.11 21.38 -6.98
CA GLY A 205 -0.65 20.15 -6.33
C GLY A 205 -1.61 19.60 -5.28
N GLU A 206 -2.85 20.10 -5.23
CA GLU A 206 -3.88 19.57 -4.32
C GLU A 206 -4.44 18.26 -4.85
N PHE A 207 -4.48 17.24 -4.01
CA PHE A 207 -5.04 15.92 -4.35
C PHE A 207 -6.57 15.91 -4.19
N VAL A 208 -7.29 15.63 -5.29
CA VAL A 208 -8.75 15.58 -5.32
C VAL A 208 -9.25 14.19 -4.96
N GLN A 209 -9.25 13.90 -3.65
CA GLN A 209 -9.58 12.57 -3.12
C GLN A 209 -10.99 12.07 -3.51
N GLY A 210 -12.00 12.94 -3.55
CA GLY A 210 -13.39 12.52 -3.78
C GLY A 210 -13.63 11.91 -5.17
N ILE A 211 -13.04 12.50 -6.22
CA ILE A 211 -13.16 11.98 -7.59
C ILE A 211 -12.38 10.66 -7.72
N PHE A 212 -11.19 10.62 -7.11
CA PHE A 212 -10.35 9.42 -7.07
C PHE A 212 -11.06 8.26 -6.36
N GLU A 213 -11.69 8.51 -5.21
CA GLU A 213 -12.48 7.53 -4.46
C GLU A 213 -13.61 6.95 -5.30
N GLN A 214 -14.42 7.81 -5.93
CA GLN A 214 -15.53 7.36 -6.76
C GLN A 214 -15.06 6.48 -7.93
N ARG A 215 -13.96 6.86 -8.58
CA ARG A 215 -13.37 6.12 -9.70
C ARG A 215 -12.78 4.78 -9.26
N LEU A 216 -12.09 4.76 -8.13
CA LEU A 216 -11.55 3.55 -7.53
C LEU A 216 -12.65 2.56 -7.18
N LEU A 217 -13.69 3.01 -6.48
CA LEU A 217 -14.79 2.14 -6.07
C LEU A 217 -15.62 1.64 -7.26
N ALA A 218 -15.92 2.49 -8.24
CA ALA A 218 -16.60 2.06 -9.46
C ALA A 218 -15.76 1.03 -10.25
N GLY A 219 -14.45 1.23 -10.32
CA GLY A 219 -13.54 0.28 -10.95
C GLY A 219 -13.44 -1.05 -10.20
N LEU A 220 -13.42 -1.01 -8.85
CA LEU A 220 -13.44 -2.20 -8.01
C LEU A 220 -14.76 -2.97 -8.13
N GLN A 221 -15.90 -2.29 -8.16
CA GLN A 221 -17.20 -2.92 -8.35
C GLN A 221 -17.26 -3.66 -9.71
N LYS A 222 -16.78 -3.01 -10.78
CA LYS A 222 -16.65 -3.63 -12.10
C LYS A 222 -15.71 -4.83 -12.08
N ALA A 223 -14.55 -4.73 -11.42
CA ALA A 223 -13.61 -5.84 -11.28
C ALA A 223 -14.23 -7.00 -10.48
N PHE A 224 -15.00 -6.71 -9.42
CA PHE A 224 -15.73 -7.72 -8.64
C PHE A 224 -16.92 -8.31 -9.41
N GLY A 225 -17.36 -7.68 -10.50
CA GLY A 225 -18.47 -8.14 -11.36
C GLY A 225 -19.83 -7.99 -10.69
N GLN A 226 -19.98 -6.93 -9.89
CA GLN A 226 -21.23 -6.46 -9.31
C GLN A 226 -21.69 -5.18 -9.99
#